data_AF-A0A0K8QR11-F1
#
_entry.id   AF-A0A0K8QR11-F1
#
_cell.length_a   1.000
_cell.length_b   1.000
_cell.length_c   1.000
_cell.angle_alpha   90.00
_cell.angle_beta   90.00
_cell.angle_gamma   90.00
#
_symmetry.space_group_name_H-M   'P 1'
#
loop_
_entity.id
_entity.type
_entity.pdbx_description
1 polymer ?
#
loop_
_entity_poly.entity_id
_entity_poly.type
_entity_poly.pdbx_seq_one_letter_code
_entity_poly.pdbx_strand_id
1 'polypeptide(L)'
;MLWPSEFPQPAAPRNPSDTSGAVGTYNNTAPDGYPAEDDMNSVATIEQSKSVGVLATLASHYGMDKGAFVQTIKATVMNGTDVSNEQLAAFCLVAKEHKLNPFTKEIFAFPSRGGIVPVVSVDGWMKLINSHPDFDGMEFKDNVTPDGQLLSITCRMFRKGRSHPVEVTEYMAECKRNTDVWRQWPARMLRHKATIQAARYAFGFAGIMEQDEAERMGDIDGARKDENVVPGVFVEDKRKARHDEAAEQYAASIELIKDRISEWDATQDSDALYTAAEAWAEIPSAAQMDLWLAPTKGGIFTTHERDVIKSKLPKIEQEKSE
;
A
#
# COMPACT_ATOMS: atom_id res chain seq x y z
N MET A 1 1.46 14.16 -23.72
CA MET A 1 -0.01 14.29 -23.72
C MET A 1 -0.34 15.25 -22.58
N LEU A 2 -0.68 16.49 -22.94
CA LEU A 2 -0.82 17.62 -22.02
C LEU A 2 -2.22 17.58 -21.39
N TRP A 3 -2.28 17.79 -20.07
CA TRP A 3 -3.50 17.87 -19.29
C TRP A 3 -4.26 19.18 -19.57
N PRO A 4 -5.58 19.18 -19.86
CA PRO A 4 -6.37 20.40 -19.88
C PRO A 4 -6.73 20.82 -18.45
N SER A 5 -6.18 21.95 -18.03
CA SER A 5 -6.53 22.64 -16.78
C SER A 5 -7.75 23.52 -17.00
N GLU A 6 -8.92 23.15 -16.51
CA GLU A 6 -9.99 24.10 -16.19
C GLU A 6 -11.12 23.40 -15.43
N PHE A 7 -11.35 23.80 -14.18
CA PHE A 7 -12.63 23.65 -13.49
C PHE A 7 -13.06 25.04 -12.99
N PRO A 8 -14.35 25.40 -13.11
CA PRO A 8 -14.84 26.74 -12.82
C PRO A 8 -14.89 27.01 -11.32
N GLN A 9 -14.50 28.24 -10.95
CA GLN A 9 -14.54 28.75 -9.57
C GLN A 9 -16.00 28.99 -9.12
N PRO A 10 -16.36 28.66 -7.86
CA PRO A 10 -17.67 29.02 -7.31
C PRO A 10 -17.75 30.52 -6.98
N ALA A 11 -18.89 31.14 -7.33
CA ALA A 11 -19.17 32.55 -7.07
C ALA A 11 -19.32 32.85 -5.57
N ALA A 12 -18.81 34.00 -5.14
CA ALA A 12 -18.88 34.47 -3.75
C ALA A 12 -20.32 34.82 -3.31
N PRO A 13 -20.70 34.61 -2.03
CA PRO A 13 -22.02 34.95 -1.53
C PRO A 13 -22.18 36.47 -1.36
N ARG A 14 -23.35 36.99 -1.78
CA ARG A 14 -23.77 38.38 -1.57
C ARG A 14 -24.35 38.55 -0.16
N ASN A 15 -23.98 39.66 0.48
CA ASN A 15 -24.42 40.06 1.81
C ASN A 15 -25.74 40.89 1.70
N PRO A 16 -26.79 40.62 2.50
CA PRO A 16 -27.99 41.46 2.51
C PRO A 16 -27.99 42.39 3.71
N SER A 17 -27.76 43.69 3.48
CA SER A 17 -28.07 44.75 4.42
C SER A 17 -28.68 45.93 3.66
N ASP A 18 -29.91 46.27 4.04
CA ASP A 18 -30.79 47.40 3.65
C ASP A 18 -32.14 46.88 3.14
N THR A 19 -33.32 47.30 3.61
CA THR A 19 -33.73 48.48 4.40
C THR A 19 -35.16 48.26 4.92
N SER A 20 -35.53 48.99 6.00
CA SER A 20 -36.86 49.52 6.39
C SER A 20 -38.14 48.79 5.92
N GLY A 21 -39.09 48.39 6.77
CA GLY A 21 -39.67 49.11 7.91
C GLY A 21 -41.19 49.15 7.70
N ALA A 22 -41.97 48.51 8.57
CA ALA A 22 -43.39 48.77 8.77
C ALA A 22 -43.88 48.09 10.06
N VAL A 23 -44.39 48.90 10.98
CA VAL A 23 -45.06 48.52 12.23
C VAL A 23 -46.50 48.15 11.90
N GLY A 24 -46.97 46.99 12.36
CA GLY A 24 -48.36 46.54 12.19
C GLY A 24 -48.75 45.60 13.34
N THR A 25 -49.81 45.96 14.04
CA THR A 25 -50.28 45.47 15.33
C THR A 25 -50.89 44.05 15.30
N TYR A 26 -50.87 43.40 16.47
CA TYR A 26 -51.57 42.16 16.83
C TYR A 26 -52.99 42.05 16.28
N ASN A 27 -53.37 40.86 15.81
CA ASN A 27 -54.65 40.24 16.18
C ASN A 27 -54.68 38.74 15.92
N ASN A 28 -55.20 38.04 16.92
CA ASN A 28 -55.41 36.61 17.02
C ASN A 28 -56.85 36.32 16.63
N THR A 29 -57.09 35.65 15.49
CA THR A 29 -58.39 35.07 15.14
C THR A 29 -58.16 33.93 14.15
N ALA A 30 -58.30 32.69 14.63
CA ALA A 30 -58.73 31.57 13.79
C ALA A 30 -60.23 31.75 13.49
N PRO A 31 -60.72 31.32 12.32
CA PRO A 31 -61.48 30.07 12.34
C PRO A 31 -61.34 29.20 11.08
N ASP A 32 -61.49 27.90 11.35
CA ASP A 32 -62.17 26.86 10.57
C ASP A 32 -61.84 26.64 9.08
N GLY A 33 -61.23 25.49 8.82
CA GLY A 33 -61.26 24.86 7.51
C GLY A 33 -60.16 23.82 7.29
N TYR A 34 -60.18 22.70 8.03
CA TYR A 34 -59.43 21.51 7.61
C TYR A 34 -60.24 20.72 6.57
N PRO A 35 -59.71 20.46 5.37
CA PRO A 35 -60.05 19.26 4.65
C PRO A 35 -59.07 18.12 5.02
N ALA A 36 -59.68 16.95 5.06
CA ALA A 36 -59.19 15.61 5.36
C ALA A 36 -57.74 15.26 5.01
N GLU A 37 -57.16 14.46 5.91
CA GLU A 37 -56.04 13.55 5.67
C GLU A 37 -56.38 12.57 4.54
N ASP A 38 -55.62 12.63 3.46
CA ASP A 38 -55.26 11.50 2.61
C ASP A 38 -54.28 12.06 1.57
N ASP A 39 -52.97 11.93 1.82
CA ASP A 39 -52.06 11.34 0.84
C ASP A 39 -50.59 11.32 1.28
N MET A 40 -49.90 10.29 0.80
CA MET A 40 -48.45 10.14 0.69
C MET A 40 -47.67 9.83 1.97
N ASN A 41 -47.77 8.56 2.36
CA ASN A 41 -46.67 7.84 2.98
C ASN A 41 -45.55 7.60 1.93
N SER A 42 -44.80 8.65 1.55
CA SER A 42 -43.58 8.50 0.74
C SER A 42 -42.39 8.33 1.69
N VAL A 43 -42.09 7.09 2.06
CA VAL A 43 -40.80 6.76 2.66
C VAL A 43 -39.74 6.98 1.57
N ALA A 44 -39.08 8.14 1.62
CA ALA A 44 -37.90 8.40 0.79
C ALA A 44 -36.84 7.35 1.14
N THR A 45 -36.59 6.43 0.20
CA THR A 45 -35.46 5.52 0.27
C THR A 45 -34.21 6.38 0.31
N ILE A 46 -33.59 6.49 1.48
CA ILE A 46 -32.25 7.09 1.60
C ILE A 46 -31.34 6.13 0.85
N GLU A 47 -30.98 6.45 -0.39
CA GLU A 47 -29.86 5.81 -1.05
C GLU A 47 -28.64 6.04 -0.15
N GLN A 48 -28.22 4.99 0.55
CA GLN A 48 -26.94 4.99 1.24
C GLN A 48 -25.90 5.30 0.18
N SER A 49 -25.37 6.53 0.18
CA SER A 49 -24.27 6.90 -0.69
C SER A 49 -23.14 5.91 -0.42
N LYS A 50 -22.96 4.97 -1.35
CA LYS A 50 -21.95 3.91 -1.24
C LYS A 50 -20.61 4.63 -1.21
N SER A 51 -20.04 4.82 -0.02
CA SER A 51 -18.78 5.52 0.13
C SER A 51 -17.75 4.78 -0.71
N VAL A 52 -17.35 5.38 -1.83
CA VAL A 52 -16.41 4.74 -2.76
C VAL A 52 -15.09 4.59 -2.02
N GLY A 53 -14.72 3.36 -1.67
CA GLY A 53 -13.49 3.10 -0.92
C GLY A 53 -12.26 3.65 -1.67
N VAL A 54 -11.23 4.07 -0.93
CA VAL A 54 -10.07 4.78 -1.52
C VAL A 54 -9.42 4.00 -2.66
N LEU A 55 -9.37 2.68 -2.55
CA LEU A 55 -8.82 1.78 -3.56
C LEU A 55 -9.65 1.78 -4.85
N ALA A 56 -10.97 1.89 -4.76
CA ALA A 56 -11.83 2.01 -5.95
C ALA A 56 -11.63 3.36 -6.63
N THR A 57 -11.52 4.45 -5.85
CA THR A 57 -11.24 5.79 -6.38
C THR A 57 -9.91 5.83 -7.14
N LEU A 58 -8.87 5.23 -6.56
CA LEU A 58 -7.55 5.17 -7.18
C LEU A 58 -7.53 4.24 -8.38
N ALA A 59 -8.16 3.08 -8.31
CA ALA A 59 -8.30 2.18 -9.46
C ALA A 59 -8.97 2.91 -10.64
N SER A 60 -10.06 3.64 -10.40
CA SER A 60 -10.72 4.46 -11.42
C SER A 60 -9.80 5.56 -11.96
N HIS A 61 -9.01 6.23 -11.12
CA HIS A 61 -8.03 7.23 -11.56
C HIS A 61 -6.98 6.64 -12.52
N TYR A 62 -6.56 5.39 -12.28
CA TYR A 62 -5.64 4.67 -13.17
C TYR A 62 -6.34 3.94 -14.33
N GLY A 63 -7.67 4.06 -14.46
CA GLY A 63 -8.44 3.37 -15.50
C GLY A 63 -8.47 1.85 -15.33
N MET A 64 -8.36 1.36 -14.10
CA MET A 64 -8.30 -0.07 -13.77
C MET A 64 -9.53 -0.52 -12.99
N ASP A 65 -9.89 -1.80 -13.15
CA ASP A 65 -10.77 -2.47 -12.18
C ASP A 65 -10.12 -2.49 -10.79
N LYS A 66 -10.93 -2.41 -9.73
CA LYS A 66 -10.44 -2.38 -8.34
C LYS A 66 -9.65 -3.63 -7.98
N GLY A 67 -10.15 -4.82 -8.34
CA GLY A 67 -9.49 -6.09 -8.05
C GLY A 67 -8.16 -6.20 -8.79
N ALA A 68 -8.16 -5.87 -10.08
CA ALA A 68 -6.95 -5.82 -10.90
C ALA A 68 -5.92 -4.83 -10.33
N PHE A 69 -6.34 -3.61 -9.99
CA PHE A 69 -5.47 -2.59 -9.39
C PHE A 69 -4.79 -3.08 -8.10
N VAL A 70 -5.57 -3.67 -7.19
CA VAL A 70 -5.04 -4.22 -5.93
C VAL A 70 -4.00 -5.30 -6.21
N GLN A 71 -4.29 -6.23 -7.12
CA GLN A 71 -3.36 -7.31 -7.47
C GLN A 71 -2.08 -6.77 -8.11
N THR A 72 -2.18 -5.81 -9.04
CA THR A 72 -1.01 -5.21 -9.70
C THR A 72 -0.12 -4.48 -8.70
N ILE A 73 -0.69 -3.67 -7.80
CA ILE A 73 0.12 -2.96 -6.78
C ILE A 73 0.82 -3.97 -5.87
N LYS A 74 0.12 -5.00 -5.38
CA LYS A 74 0.75 -6.04 -4.56
C LYS A 74 1.88 -6.76 -5.29
N ALA A 75 1.68 -7.12 -6.55
CA ALA A 75 2.65 -7.88 -7.34
C ALA A 75 3.87 -7.04 -7.80
N THR A 76 3.71 -5.74 -8.03
CA THR A 76 4.74 -4.92 -8.69
C THR A 76 5.37 -3.86 -7.80
N VAL A 77 4.67 -3.38 -6.77
CA VAL A 77 5.10 -2.30 -5.88
C VAL A 77 5.38 -2.81 -4.46
N MET A 78 4.75 -3.91 -4.06
CA MET A 78 4.84 -4.51 -2.72
C MET A 78 5.29 -5.97 -2.76
N ASN A 79 6.06 -6.35 -3.78
CA ASN A 79 6.48 -7.72 -4.00
C ASN A 79 7.23 -8.29 -2.77
N GLY A 80 6.95 -9.55 -2.42
CA GLY A 80 7.63 -10.24 -1.33
C GLY A 80 7.19 -9.86 0.10
N THR A 81 6.12 -9.07 0.26
CA THR A 81 5.54 -8.76 1.58
C THR A 81 4.08 -9.17 1.63
N ASP A 82 3.65 -9.87 2.68
CA ASP A 82 2.22 -10.13 2.93
C ASP A 82 1.56 -8.84 3.46
N VAL A 83 1.04 -8.03 2.54
CA VAL A 83 0.46 -6.71 2.86
C VAL A 83 -1.05 -6.81 3.00
N SER A 84 -1.57 -6.37 4.15
CA SER A 84 -3.00 -6.28 4.41
C SER A 84 -3.69 -5.25 3.50
N ASN A 85 -5.01 -5.36 3.33
CA ASN A 85 -5.73 -4.37 2.52
C ASN A 85 -5.73 -2.97 3.15
N GLU A 86 -5.65 -2.89 4.47
CA GLU A 86 -5.53 -1.65 5.25
C GLU A 86 -4.17 -0.99 5.02
N GLN A 87 -3.09 -1.78 5.04
CA GLN A 87 -1.74 -1.29 4.74
C GLN A 87 -1.61 -0.82 3.28
N LEU A 88 -2.20 -1.57 2.34
CA LEU A 88 -2.30 -1.16 0.95
C LEU A 88 -3.05 0.17 0.81
N ALA A 89 -4.20 0.31 1.49
CA ALA A 89 -4.98 1.53 1.47
C ALA A 89 -4.23 2.72 2.09
N ALA A 90 -3.51 2.52 3.20
CA ALA A 90 -2.67 3.54 3.82
C ALA A 90 -1.54 4.00 2.90
N PHE A 91 -0.83 3.07 2.25
CA PHE A 91 0.20 3.40 1.26
C PHE A 91 -0.40 4.22 0.09
N CYS A 92 -1.54 3.77 -0.43
CA CYS A 92 -2.26 4.42 -1.52
C CYS A 92 -2.72 5.84 -1.15
N LEU A 93 -3.12 6.07 0.10
CA LEU A 93 -3.47 7.40 0.63
C LEU A 93 -2.27 8.34 0.63
N VAL A 94 -1.10 7.87 1.05
CA VAL A 94 0.15 8.68 1.02
C VAL A 94 0.55 9.01 -0.42
N ALA A 95 0.52 8.02 -1.31
CA ALA A 95 0.80 8.24 -2.73
C ALA A 95 -0.14 9.29 -3.34
N LYS A 96 -1.43 9.21 -3.01
CA LYS A 96 -2.45 10.18 -3.45
C LYS A 96 -2.20 11.58 -2.89
N GLU A 97 -1.94 11.70 -1.59
CA GLU A 97 -1.70 12.98 -0.91
C GLU A 97 -0.56 13.77 -1.58
N HIS A 98 0.54 13.07 -1.86
CA HIS A 98 1.72 13.67 -2.48
C HIS A 98 1.71 13.64 -4.02
N LYS A 99 0.64 13.13 -4.64
CA LYS A 99 0.51 12.98 -6.11
C LYS A 99 1.67 12.20 -6.73
N LEU A 100 2.15 11.19 -6.01
CA LEU A 100 3.23 10.31 -6.41
C LEU A 100 2.68 9.05 -7.07
N ASN A 101 3.36 8.61 -8.13
CA ASN A 101 2.96 7.46 -8.92
C ASN A 101 3.75 6.21 -8.49
N PRO A 102 3.08 5.18 -7.93
CA PRO A 102 3.75 3.96 -7.50
C PRO A 102 4.24 3.10 -8.68
N PHE A 103 3.60 3.18 -9.86
CA PHE A 103 3.99 2.38 -11.03
C PHE A 103 5.28 2.88 -11.70
N THR A 104 5.58 4.17 -11.60
CA THR A 104 6.83 4.76 -12.08
C THR A 104 7.91 4.81 -11.00
N LYS A 105 7.67 4.15 -9.85
CA LYS A 105 8.58 4.09 -8.70
C LYS A 105 8.93 5.47 -8.12
N GLU A 106 8.04 6.44 -8.22
CA GLU A 106 8.17 7.71 -7.49
C GLU A 106 7.96 7.48 -5.97
N ILE A 107 7.16 6.48 -5.62
CA ILE A 107 6.95 5.99 -4.26
C ILE A 107 6.85 4.45 -4.29
N PHE A 108 7.42 3.77 -3.30
CA PHE A 108 7.38 2.32 -3.18
C PHE A 108 7.24 1.89 -1.72
N ALA A 109 6.80 0.65 -1.51
CA ALA A 109 6.61 0.09 -0.18
C ALA A 109 7.90 -0.57 0.30
N PHE A 110 8.50 -0.02 1.35
CA PHE A 110 9.65 -0.64 2.00
C PHE A 110 9.18 -1.57 3.13
N PRO A 111 9.60 -2.85 3.16
CA PRO A 111 9.22 -3.76 4.24
C PRO A 111 9.71 -3.26 5.61
N SER A 112 8.87 -3.38 6.65
CA SER A 112 9.21 -2.99 8.02
C SER A 112 8.63 -3.98 9.05
N ARG A 113 8.99 -3.84 10.33
CA ARG A 113 8.46 -4.62 11.46
C ARG A 113 6.93 -4.51 11.50
N GLY A 114 6.25 -5.58 11.07
CA GLY A 114 4.79 -5.65 11.11
C GLY A 114 4.05 -4.96 9.96
N GLY A 115 4.74 -4.62 8.85
CA GLY A 115 4.05 -4.03 7.70
C GLY A 115 4.96 -3.41 6.66
N ILE A 116 4.48 -2.30 6.08
CA ILE A 116 5.20 -1.53 5.06
C ILE A 116 5.29 -0.06 5.46
N VAL A 117 6.34 0.56 4.96
CA VAL A 117 6.61 1.98 5.11
C VAL A 117 6.67 2.61 3.71
N PRO A 118 5.88 3.66 3.42
CA PRO A 118 5.97 4.36 2.14
C PRO A 118 7.29 5.12 2.03
N VAL A 119 8.10 4.79 1.00
CA VAL A 119 9.38 5.43 0.72
C VAL A 119 9.30 6.12 -0.64
N VAL A 120 9.74 7.38 -0.67
CA VAL A 120 9.79 8.20 -1.87
C VAL A 120 11.18 8.10 -2.47
N SER A 121 11.26 7.78 -3.76
CA SER A 121 12.51 7.69 -4.49
C SER A 121 13.09 9.07 -4.77
N VAL A 122 14.34 9.12 -5.23
CA VAL A 122 14.96 10.38 -5.68
C VAL A 122 14.10 11.06 -6.76
N ASP A 123 13.56 10.30 -7.70
CA ASP A 123 12.70 10.84 -8.76
C ASP A 123 11.38 11.39 -8.21
N GLY A 124 10.80 10.71 -7.21
CA GLY A 124 9.62 11.21 -6.49
C GLY A 124 9.91 12.55 -5.79
N TRP A 125 11.04 12.65 -5.09
CA TRP A 125 11.48 13.91 -4.49
C TRP A 125 11.72 15.01 -5.52
N MET A 126 12.35 14.71 -6.65
CA MET A 126 12.57 15.68 -7.72
C MET A 126 11.25 16.16 -8.31
N LYS A 127 10.25 15.27 -8.48
CA LYS A 127 8.91 15.65 -8.91
C LYS A 127 8.23 16.58 -7.90
N LEU A 128 8.28 16.27 -6.61
CA LEU A 128 7.70 17.11 -5.56
C LEU A 128 8.29 18.52 -5.56
N ILE A 129 9.61 18.62 -5.65
CA ILE A 129 10.32 19.90 -5.65
C ILE A 129 9.99 20.69 -6.92
N ASN A 130 10.17 20.09 -8.10
CA ASN A 130 9.98 20.80 -9.37
C ASN A 130 8.52 21.19 -9.65
N SER A 131 7.55 20.46 -9.08
CA SER A 131 6.13 20.80 -9.21
C SER A 131 5.63 21.78 -8.14
N HIS A 132 6.45 22.12 -7.14
CA HIS A 132 6.06 23.04 -6.10
C HIS A 132 5.96 24.48 -6.66
N PRO A 133 4.82 25.19 -6.49
CA PRO A 133 4.62 26.50 -7.13
C PRO A 133 5.62 27.58 -6.69
N ASP A 134 6.09 27.47 -5.44
CA ASP A 134 7.08 28.40 -4.88
C ASP A 134 8.55 27.99 -5.09
N PHE A 135 8.83 26.86 -5.77
CA PHE A 135 10.22 26.49 -6.06
C PHE A 135 10.83 27.48 -7.07
N ASP A 136 12.04 27.95 -6.77
CA ASP A 136 12.76 28.95 -7.57
C ASP A 136 14.22 28.53 -7.83
N GLY A 137 14.44 27.22 -7.97
CA GLY A 137 15.76 26.65 -8.21
C GLY A 137 16.50 26.20 -6.95
N MET A 138 17.61 25.53 -7.17
CA MET A 138 18.52 25.09 -6.12
C MET A 138 19.96 25.12 -6.63
N GLU A 139 20.90 25.35 -5.71
CA GLU A 139 22.33 25.30 -5.96
C GLU A 139 23.00 24.30 -5.04
N PHE A 140 24.15 23.79 -5.47
CA PHE A 140 24.99 22.90 -4.68
C PHE A 140 26.38 23.48 -4.50
N LYS A 141 26.90 23.32 -3.29
CA LYS A 141 28.31 23.57 -2.98
C LYS A 141 28.92 22.29 -2.41
N ASP A 142 29.83 21.71 -3.15
CA ASP A 142 30.66 20.60 -2.68
C ASP A 142 31.77 21.19 -1.81
N ASN A 143 31.85 20.78 -0.55
CA ASN A 143 32.92 21.18 0.37
C ASN A 143 33.95 20.05 0.44
N VAL A 144 35.18 20.35 0.06
CA VAL A 144 36.29 19.37 0.01
C VAL A 144 37.36 19.70 1.03
N THR A 145 38.05 18.67 1.50
CA THR A 145 39.27 18.80 2.32
C THR A 145 40.43 19.33 1.48
N PRO A 146 41.55 19.79 2.09
CA PRO A 146 42.73 20.26 1.35
C PRO A 146 43.34 19.21 0.40
N ASP A 147 43.18 17.92 0.72
CA ASP A 147 43.60 16.79 -0.10
C ASP A 147 42.56 16.37 -1.17
N GLY A 148 41.48 17.14 -1.33
CA GLY A 148 40.50 16.98 -2.40
C GLY A 148 39.40 15.95 -2.11
N GLN A 149 39.27 15.44 -0.89
CA GLN A 149 38.20 14.51 -0.52
C GLN A 149 36.91 15.26 -0.22
N LEU A 150 35.78 14.72 -0.67
CA LEU A 150 34.47 15.30 -0.40
C LEU A 150 34.09 15.15 1.09
N LEU A 151 33.99 16.28 1.79
CA LEU A 151 33.62 16.35 3.22
C LEU A 151 32.10 16.44 3.41
N SER A 152 31.47 17.35 2.67
CA SER A 152 30.03 17.62 2.76
C SER A 152 29.49 18.23 1.47
N ILE A 153 28.17 18.17 1.29
CA ILE A 153 27.47 18.90 0.22
C ILE A 153 26.43 19.80 0.87
N THR A 154 26.47 21.07 0.50
CA THR A 154 25.46 22.05 0.88
C THR A 154 24.47 22.23 -0.27
N CYS A 155 23.18 22.03 -0.01
CA CYS A 155 22.09 22.39 -0.92
C CYS A 155 21.47 23.72 -0.47
N ARG A 156 21.38 24.68 -1.39
CA ARG A 156 20.70 25.97 -1.19
C ARG A 156 19.45 25.97 -2.05
N MET A 157 18.29 25.92 -1.41
CA MET A 157 17.00 25.87 -2.08
C MET A 157 16.31 27.22 -2.03
N PHE A 158 16.00 27.75 -3.21
CA PHE A 158 15.37 29.05 -3.35
C PHE A 158 13.86 28.90 -3.42
N ARG A 159 13.18 29.73 -2.63
CA ARG A 159 11.72 29.76 -2.54
C ARG A 159 11.23 31.17 -2.83
N LYS A 160 10.23 31.27 -3.70
CA LYS A 160 9.59 32.55 -4.03
C LYS A 160 9.09 33.26 -2.77
N GLY A 161 9.22 34.58 -2.77
CA GLY A 161 8.82 35.43 -1.65
C GLY A 161 9.73 35.36 -0.42
N ARG A 162 10.93 34.77 -0.52
CA ARG A 162 11.96 34.81 0.54
C ARG A 162 13.23 35.50 0.02
N SER A 163 13.88 36.28 0.88
CA SER A 163 15.15 36.96 0.56
C SER A 163 16.38 36.07 0.70
N HIS A 164 16.25 34.94 1.41
CA HIS A 164 17.34 34.00 1.67
C HIS A 164 16.90 32.57 1.34
N PRO A 165 17.80 31.76 0.75
CA PRO A 165 17.51 30.35 0.51
C PRO A 165 17.45 29.58 1.82
N VAL A 166 16.80 28.43 1.79
CA VAL A 166 16.97 27.39 2.82
C VAL A 166 18.27 26.66 2.49
N GLU A 167 19.19 26.62 3.45
CA GLU A 167 20.50 26.01 3.29
C GLU A 167 20.64 24.82 4.23
N VAL A 168 20.98 23.66 3.66
CA VAL A 168 21.25 22.43 4.42
C VAL A 168 22.55 21.82 3.97
N THR A 169 23.38 21.43 4.93
CA THR A 169 24.65 20.75 4.69
C THR A 169 24.59 19.33 5.25
N GLU A 170 24.83 18.35 4.39
CA GLU A 170 24.94 16.94 4.78
C GLU A 170 26.40 16.52 4.75
N TYR A 171 26.86 15.84 5.81
CA TYR A 171 28.25 15.45 5.99
C TYR A 171 28.46 14.00 5.55
N MET A 172 29.50 13.77 4.73
CA MET A 172 29.86 12.43 4.24
C MET A 172 30.04 11.43 5.40
N ALA A 173 30.65 11.88 6.51
CA ALA A 173 30.90 11.05 7.68
C ALA A 173 29.62 10.54 8.38
N GLU A 174 28.51 11.28 8.28
CA GLU A 174 27.23 10.93 8.91
C GLU A 174 26.32 10.12 7.99
N CYS A 175 26.33 10.44 6.69
CA CYS A 175 25.41 9.83 5.74
C CYS A 175 25.93 8.54 5.11
N LYS A 176 27.26 8.40 4.96
CA LYS A 176 27.85 7.31 4.18
C LYS A 176 27.51 5.95 4.79
N ARG A 177 26.98 5.05 3.96
CA ARG A 177 26.71 3.66 4.34
C ARG A 177 27.66 2.69 3.65
N ASN A 178 27.77 1.49 4.22
CA ASN A 178 28.53 0.39 3.62
C ASN A 178 27.68 -0.42 2.62
N THR A 179 27.06 0.25 1.65
CA THR A 179 26.29 -0.39 0.57
C THR A 179 26.98 -0.20 -0.77
N ASP A 180 26.67 -1.03 -1.76
CA ASP A 180 27.34 -1.00 -3.06
C ASP A 180 27.09 0.31 -3.81
N VAL A 181 25.88 0.86 -3.71
CA VAL A 181 25.51 2.16 -4.30
C VAL A 181 26.33 3.30 -3.68
N TRP A 182 26.49 3.31 -2.35
CA TRP A 182 27.33 4.30 -1.65
C TRP A 182 28.82 4.12 -1.96
N ARG A 183 29.29 2.88 -2.19
CA ARG A 183 30.67 2.61 -2.62
C ARG A 183 30.93 3.09 -4.05
N GLN A 184 29.96 2.93 -4.95
CA GLN A 184 30.11 3.28 -6.36
C GLN A 184 29.88 4.78 -6.64
N TRP A 185 28.92 5.42 -5.98
CA TRP A 185 28.53 6.81 -6.25
C TRP A 185 28.30 7.67 -4.99
N PRO A 186 29.30 7.81 -4.09
CA PRO A 186 29.12 8.48 -2.80
C PRO A 186 28.72 9.95 -2.92
N ALA A 187 29.31 10.70 -3.86
CA ALA A 187 28.99 12.11 -4.07
C ALA A 187 27.55 12.32 -4.58
N ARG A 188 27.06 11.43 -5.43
CA ARG A 188 25.68 11.47 -5.94
C ARG A 188 24.69 11.19 -4.81
N MET A 189 24.96 10.16 -4.00
CA MET A 189 24.14 9.82 -2.84
C MET A 189 24.07 10.98 -1.85
N LEU A 190 25.21 11.57 -1.48
CA LEU A 190 25.25 12.70 -0.56
C LEU A 190 24.50 13.93 -1.10
N ARG A 191 24.58 14.20 -2.41
CA ARG A 191 23.82 15.28 -3.05
C ARG A 191 22.32 15.05 -2.93
N HIS A 192 21.86 13.82 -3.11
CA HIS A 192 20.44 13.48 -2.93
C HIS A 192 19.99 13.71 -1.48
N LYS A 193 20.79 13.34 -0.47
CA LYS A 193 20.48 13.64 0.94
C LYS A 193 20.30 15.13 1.19
N ALA A 194 21.27 15.94 0.76
CA ALA A 194 21.22 17.38 0.96
C ALA A 194 20.01 18.01 0.28
N THR A 195 19.67 17.53 -0.93
CA THR A 195 18.48 17.98 -1.67
C THR A 195 17.19 17.68 -0.93
N ILE A 196 17.03 16.44 -0.44
CA ILE A 196 15.81 15.98 0.24
C ILE A 196 15.61 16.75 1.55
N GLN A 197 16.66 16.91 2.36
CA GLN A 197 16.57 17.64 3.61
C GLN A 197 16.25 19.13 3.38
N ALA A 198 16.92 19.78 2.42
CA ALA A 198 16.61 21.16 2.06
C ALA A 198 15.15 21.31 1.59
N ALA A 199 14.63 20.36 0.80
CA ALA A 199 13.24 20.36 0.36
C ALA A 199 12.25 20.25 1.52
N ARG A 200 12.53 19.40 2.52
CA ARG A 200 11.69 19.28 3.72
C ARG A 200 11.58 20.60 4.48
N TYR A 201 12.71 21.28 4.70
CA TYR A 201 12.70 22.58 5.38
C TYR A 201 12.10 23.71 4.53
N ALA A 202 12.28 23.68 3.20
CA ALA A 202 11.77 24.71 2.30
C ALA A 202 10.25 24.64 2.09
N PHE A 203 9.70 23.44 1.98
CA PHE A 203 8.32 23.21 1.54
C PHE A 203 7.45 22.45 2.54
N GLY A 204 8.01 21.95 3.65
CA GLY A 204 7.24 21.32 4.72
C GLY A 204 6.69 19.94 4.36
N PHE A 205 7.35 19.19 3.46
CA PHE A 205 6.93 17.84 3.12
C PHE A 205 7.01 16.90 4.33
N ALA A 206 5.84 16.45 4.80
CA ALA A 206 5.67 15.55 5.94
C ALA A 206 5.01 14.23 5.51
N GLY A 207 5.09 13.18 6.34
CA GLY A 207 4.42 11.90 6.09
C GLY A 207 5.07 11.00 5.03
N ILE A 208 6.21 11.43 4.46
CA ILE A 208 7.02 10.67 3.50
C ILE A 208 8.45 10.55 3.96
N MET A 209 9.11 9.46 3.58
CA MET A 209 10.49 9.16 3.94
C MET A 209 11.33 8.84 2.73
N GLU A 210 12.63 9.05 2.88
CA GLU A 210 13.63 8.59 1.92
C GLU A 210 14.19 7.23 2.38
N GLN A 211 14.80 6.49 1.46
CA GLN A 211 15.14 5.09 1.68
C GLN A 211 16.09 4.87 2.86
N ASP A 212 17.15 5.65 3.01
CA ASP A 212 18.11 5.40 4.11
C ASP A 212 17.49 5.76 5.47
N GLU A 213 16.52 6.68 5.52
CA GLU A 213 15.75 7.01 6.72
C GLU A 213 14.89 5.83 7.18
N ALA A 214 14.18 5.19 6.26
CA ALA A 214 13.40 3.98 6.53
C ALA A 214 14.29 2.81 7.00
N GLU A 215 15.44 2.62 6.33
CA GLU A 215 16.43 1.61 6.72
C GLU A 215 17.00 1.87 8.13
N ARG A 216 17.34 3.13 8.47
CA ARG A 216 17.82 3.49 9.82
C ARG A 216 16.77 3.23 10.90
N MET A 217 15.49 3.48 10.62
CA MET A 217 14.43 3.15 11.58
C MET A 217 14.28 1.64 11.76
N GLY A 218 14.41 0.86 10.68
CA GLY A 218 14.49 -0.60 10.78
C GLY A 218 15.66 -1.07 11.67
N ASP A 219 16.82 -0.42 11.56
CA ASP A 219 18.00 -0.70 12.40
C ASP A 219 17.75 -0.32 13.87
N ILE A 220 17.12 0.83 14.15
CA ILE A 220 16.76 1.29 15.51
C ILE A 220 15.70 0.38 16.15
N ASP A 221 14.68 0.00 15.39
CA ASP A 221 13.65 -0.91 15.87
C ASP A 221 14.25 -2.30 16.13
N GLY A 222 15.30 -2.69 15.41
CA GLY A 222 16.14 -3.85 15.71
C GLY A 222 16.93 -3.74 17.02
N ALA A 223 17.35 -2.53 17.39
CA ALA A 223 18.19 -2.25 18.55
C ALA A 223 17.42 -1.95 19.85
N ARG A 224 16.15 -1.51 19.77
CA ARG A 224 15.25 -1.40 20.93
C ARG A 224 14.82 -2.81 21.39
N LYS A 225 15.69 -3.49 22.13
CA LYS A 225 15.28 -4.57 23.03
C LYS A 225 14.55 -3.94 24.21
N ASP A 226 13.25 -3.77 24.08
CA ASP A 226 12.39 -3.43 25.22
C ASP A 226 12.31 -4.66 26.12
N GLU A 227 13.02 -4.64 27.26
CA GLU A 227 13.20 -5.81 28.14
C GLU A 227 11.92 -6.23 28.90
N ASN A 228 10.80 -5.53 28.69
CA ASN A 228 9.49 -5.87 29.27
C ASN A 228 8.33 -5.94 28.26
N VAL A 229 8.62 -6.00 26.96
CA VAL A 229 7.64 -6.46 25.97
C VAL A 229 8.04 -7.87 25.59
N VAL A 230 7.20 -8.86 25.88
CA VAL A 230 7.38 -10.23 25.39
C VAL A 230 7.70 -10.11 23.91
N PRO A 231 8.88 -10.54 23.44
CA PRO A 231 9.30 -10.29 22.08
C PRO A 231 8.21 -10.83 21.14
N GLY A 232 7.63 -9.94 20.34
CA GLY A 232 6.91 -10.34 19.15
C GLY A 232 7.92 -11.10 18.31
N VAL A 233 7.85 -12.43 18.38
CA VAL A 233 8.69 -13.31 17.60
C VAL A 233 8.51 -12.89 16.15
N PHE A 234 9.60 -12.50 15.49
CA PHE A 234 9.66 -12.63 14.04
C PHE A 234 9.54 -14.10 13.73
N VAL A 235 8.30 -14.53 13.53
CA VAL A 235 8.06 -15.83 12.93
C VAL A 235 8.33 -15.59 11.45
N GLU A 236 9.59 -15.79 11.04
CA GLU A 236 9.82 -16.37 9.72
C GLU A 236 8.85 -17.54 9.65
N ASP A 237 7.78 -17.42 8.85
CA ASP A 237 6.75 -18.45 8.79
C ASP A 237 7.35 -19.63 8.03
N LYS A 238 8.21 -20.38 8.74
CA LYS A 238 8.88 -21.59 8.26
C LYS A 238 7.85 -22.56 7.69
N ARG A 239 6.58 -22.47 8.15
CA ARG A 239 5.49 -23.28 7.62
C ARG A 239 5.05 -22.79 6.24
N LYS A 240 4.96 -21.49 5.98
CA LYS A 240 4.69 -20.96 4.63
C LYS A 240 5.83 -21.27 3.66
N ALA A 241 7.09 -21.12 4.09
CA ALA A 241 8.23 -21.45 3.26
C ALA A 241 8.26 -22.94 2.85
N ARG A 242 8.09 -23.86 3.82
CA ARG A 242 7.99 -25.30 3.52
C ARG A 242 6.75 -25.66 2.69
N HIS A 243 5.63 -24.98 2.92
CA HIS A 243 4.44 -25.14 2.09
C HIS A 243 4.72 -24.78 0.63
N ASP A 244 5.39 -23.66 0.37
CA ASP A 244 5.65 -23.18 -0.99
C ASP A 244 6.65 -24.07 -1.72
N GLU A 245 7.70 -24.53 -1.03
CA GLU A 245 8.65 -25.51 -1.54
C GLU A 245 7.95 -26.83 -1.91
N ALA A 246 7.08 -27.34 -1.03
CA ALA A 246 6.29 -28.54 -1.32
C ALA A 246 5.29 -28.30 -2.47
N ALA A 247 4.68 -27.12 -2.55
CA ALA A 247 3.73 -26.80 -3.61
C ALA A 247 4.40 -26.72 -4.99
N GLU A 248 5.64 -26.22 -5.04
CA GLU A 248 6.45 -26.21 -6.27
C GLU A 248 6.89 -27.63 -6.64
N GLN A 249 7.39 -28.41 -5.68
CA GLN A 249 7.90 -29.76 -5.93
C GLN A 249 6.80 -30.73 -6.40
N TYR A 250 5.59 -30.61 -5.87
CA TYR A 250 4.47 -31.52 -6.16
C TYR A 250 3.36 -30.87 -7.01
N ALA A 251 3.69 -29.82 -7.77
CA ALA A 251 2.72 -29.04 -8.55
C ALA A 251 1.83 -29.92 -9.46
N ALA A 252 2.42 -30.90 -10.15
CA ALA A 252 1.68 -31.81 -11.03
C ALA A 252 0.68 -32.70 -10.28
N SER A 253 1.07 -33.26 -9.13
CA SER A 253 0.18 -34.04 -8.27
C SER A 253 -0.94 -33.17 -7.71
N ILE A 254 -0.64 -31.93 -7.32
CA ILE A 254 -1.63 -30.97 -6.79
C ILE A 254 -2.64 -30.58 -7.87
N GLU A 255 -2.19 -30.32 -9.09
CA GLU A 255 -3.07 -30.00 -10.23
C GLU A 255 -4.00 -31.18 -10.53
N LEU A 256 -3.44 -32.40 -10.61
CA LEU A 256 -4.23 -33.61 -10.81
C LEU A 256 -5.28 -33.83 -9.71
N ILE A 257 -4.92 -33.63 -8.44
CA ILE A 257 -5.86 -33.75 -7.32
C ILE A 257 -7.01 -32.75 -7.47
N LYS A 258 -6.71 -31.48 -7.79
CA LYS A 258 -7.73 -30.44 -7.98
C LYS A 258 -8.66 -30.75 -9.13
N ASP A 259 -8.11 -31.17 -10.27
CA ASP A 259 -8.88 -31.54 -11.45
C ASP A 259 -9.83 -32.69 -11.16
N ARG A 260 -9.38 -33.73 -10.47
CA ARG A 260 -10.21 -34.89 -10.13
C ARG A 260 -11.26 -34.59 -9.06
N ILE A 261 -10.96 -33.71 -8.10
CA ILE A 261 -11.99 -33.21 -7.17
C ILE A 261 -13.07 -32.43 -7.94
N SER A 262 -12.67 -31.56 -8.87
CA SER A 262 -13.62 -30.81 -9.70
C SER A 262 -14.44 -31.72 -10.62
N GLU A 263 -13.84 -32.79 -11.15
CA GLU A 263 -14.55 -33.79 -11.95
C GLU A 263 -15.56 -34.55 -11.09
N TRP A 264 -15.18 -35.01 -9.90
CA TRP A 264 -16.09 -35.64 -8.96
C TRP A 264 -17.25 -34.71 -8.57
N ASP A 265 -16.99 -33.43 -8.32
CA ASP A 265 -18.05 -32.45 -8.04
C ASP A 265 -19.08 -32.38 -9.18
N ALA A 266 -18.63 -32.51 -10.44
CA ALA A 266 -19.48 -32.42 -11.63
C ALA A 266 -20.20 -33.74 -11.98
N THR A 267 -19.54 -34.88 -11.82
CA THR A 267 -20.01 -36.18 -12.33
C THR A 267 -20.48 -37.12 -11.23
N GLN A 268 -20.08 -36.88 -9.98
CA GLN A 268 -20.21 -37.79 -8.84
C GLN A 268 -19.54 -39.16 -9.09
N ASP A 269 -18.58 -39.22 -10.00
CA ASP A 269 -17.82 -40.43 -10.32
C ASP A 269 -16.81 -40.76 -9.21
N SER A 270 -16.96 -41.95 -8.61
CA SER A 270 -16.05 -42.41 -7.56
C SER A 270 -14.62 -42.63 -8.07
N ASP A 271 -14.44 -42.95 -9.35
CA ASP A 271 -13.11 -43.22 -9.92
C ASP A 271 -12.23 -41.97 -9.87
N ALA A 272 -12.81 -40.78 -10.03
CA ALA A 272 -12.11 -39.52 -9.87
C ALA A 272 -11.55 -39.34 -8.44
N LEU A 273 -12.29 -39.76 -7.40
CA LEU A 273 -11.79 -39.74 -6.03
C LEU A 273 -10.70 -40.78 -5.79
N TYR A 274 -10.73 -41.93 -6.47
CA TYR A 274 -9.63 -42.92 -6.41
C TYR A 274 -8.35 -42.36 -7.01
N THR A 275 -8.42 -41.74 -8.19
CA THR A 275 -7.24 -41.10 -8.81
C THR A 275 -6.70 -39.94 -7.96
N ALA A 276 -7.58 -39.13 -7.35
CA ALA A 276 -7.16 -38.09 -6.42
C ALA A 276 -6.50 -38.67 -5.16
N ALA A 277 -6.98 -39.82 -4.66
CA ALA A 277 -6.38 -40.50 -3.53
C ALA A 277 -4.99 -41.06 -3.86
N GLU A 278 -4.81 -41.62 -5.06
CA GLU A 278 -3.51 -42.14 -5.53
C GLU A 278 -2.50 -40.99 -5.63
N ALA A 279 -2.86 -39.92 -6.32
CA ALA A 279 -2.02 -38.73 -6.45
C ALA A 279 -1.68 -38.10 -5.09
N TRP A 280 -2.62 -38.11 -4.13
CA TRP A 280 -2.35 -37.65 -2.77
C TRP A 280 -1.41 -38.60 -2.02
N ALA A 281 -1.58 -39.93 -2.15
CA ALA A 281 -0.77 -40.94 -1.48
C ALA A 281 0.67 -41.02 -2.00
N GLU A 282 0.92 -40.63 -3.25
CA GLU A 282 2.26 -40.50 -3.84
C GLU A 282 3.09 -39.35 -3.25
N ILE A 283 2.42 -38.31 -2.70
CA ILE A 283 3.10 -37.23 -2.01
C ILE A 283 3.61 -37.75 -0.66
N PRO A 284 4.92 -37.64 -0.34
CA PRO A 284 5.44 -38.07 0.95
C PRO A 284 4.70 -37.41 2.12
N SER A 285 4.48 -38.15 3.20
CA SER A 285 3.69 -37.68 4.34
C SER A 285 4.18 -36.34 4.92
N ALA A 286 5.50 -36.10 4.92
CA ALA A 286 6.06 -34.81 5.32
C ALA A 286 5.60 -33.64 4.41
N ALA A 287 5.59 -33.85 3.10
CA ALA A 287 5.12 -32.86 2.12
C ALA A 287 3.59 -32.68 2.19
N GLN A 288 2.82 -33.75 2.43
CA GLN A 288 1.37 -33.62 2.69
C GLN A 288 1.10 -32.70 3.90
N MET A 289 1.90 -32.84 4.98
CA MET A 289 1.78 -31.99 6.17
C MET A 289 2.13 -30.53 5.87
N ASP A 290 3.14 -30.28 5.04
CA ASP A 290 3.55 -28.92 4.66
C ASP A 290 2.54 -28.28 3.67
N LEU A 291 1.98 -29.05 2.73
CA LEU A 291 0.88 -28.63 1.86
C LEU A 291 -0.43 -28.34 2.63
N TRP A 292 -0.56 -28.84 3.86
CA TRP A 292 -1.74 -28.63 4.72
C TRP A 292 -1.73 -27.28 5.43
N LEU A 293 -1.69 -26.21 4.63
CA LEU A 293 -1.80 -24.83 5.06
C LEU A 293 -3.21 -24.29 4.77
N ALA A 294 -3.75 -23.44 5.65
CA ALA A 294 -5.09 -22.88 5.45
C ALA A 294 -5.10 -21.90 4.26
N PRO A 295 -6.17 -21.84 3.45
CA PRO A 295 -6.28 -20.86 2.36
C PRO A 295 -6.07 -19.41 2.84
N THR A 296 -6.61 -19.08 4.03
CA THR A 296 -6.44 -17.76 4.67
C THR A 296 -4.99 -17.44 5.10
N LYS A 297 -4.10 -18.42 5.01
CA LYS A 297 -2.65 -18.32 5.28
C LYS A 297 -1.83 -18.55 4.00
N GLY A 298 -2.47 -18.51 2.83
CA GLY A 298 -1.82 -18.72 1.53
C GLY A 298 -1.61 -20.20 1.18
N GLY A 299 -2.43 -21.10 1.72
CA GLY A 299 -2.42 -22.51 1.36
C GLY A 299 -2.93 -22.79 -0.06
N ILE A 300 -2.36 -23.82 -0.71
CA ILE A 300 -2.61 -24.13 -2.11
C ILE A 300 -4.00 -24.74 -2.36
N PHE A 301 -4.57 -25.45 -1.38
CA PHE A 301 -5.90 -26.06 -1.49
C PHE A 301 -6.99 -25.16 -0.91
N THR A 302 -8.14 -25.10 -1.57
CA THR A 302 -9.34 -24.41 -1.08
C THR A 302 -9.95 -25.10 0.14
N THR A 303 -10.87 -24.43 0.84
CA THR A 303 -11.58 -25.05 1.96
C THR A 303 -12.34 -26.31 1.56
N HIS A 304 -12.95 -26.30 0.36
CA HIS A 304 -13.67 -27.44 -0.20
C HIS A 304 -12.74 -28.61 -0.52
N GLU A 305 -11.67 -28.36 -1.27
CA GLU A 305 -10.67 -29.38 -1.62
C GLU A 305 -10.09 -30.06 -0.37
N ARG A 306 -9.81 -29.28 0.69
CA ARG A 306 -9.32 -29.83 1.96
C ARG A 306 -10.37 -30.71 2.67
N ASP A 307 -11.65 -30.38 2.57
CA ASP A 307 -12.71 -31.22 3.14
C ASP A 307 -12.84 -32.53 2.37
N VAL A 308 -12.77 -32.48 1.04
CA VAL A 308 -12.78 -33.68 0.17
C VAL A 308 -11.55 -34.56 0.45
N ILE A 309 -10.34 -33.99 0.47
CA ILE A 309 -9.10 -34.71 0.77
C ILE A 309 -9.17 -35.41 2.14
N LYS A 310 -9.77 -34.75 3.13
CA LYS A 310 -9.83 -35.27 4.50
C LYS A 310 -10.94 -36.30 4.73
N SER A 311 -12.08 -36.14 4.07
CA SER A 311 -13.31 -36.87 4.44
C SER A 311 -13.86 -37.79 3.35
N LYS A 312 -13.45 -37.61 2.09
CA LYS A 312 -14.03 -38.29 0.93
C LYS A 312 -13.07 -39.20 0.17
N LEU A 313 -11.76 -38.97 0.26
CA LEU A 313 -10.79 -39.83 -0.43
C LEU A 313 -10.82 -41.27 0.10
N PRO A 314 -10.85 -42.28 -0.80
CA PRO A 314 -10.68 -43.67 -0.45
C PRO A 314 -9.35 -43.94 0.26
N LYS A 315 -9.32 -44.93 1.15
CA LYS A 315 -8.07 -45.38 1.79
C LYS A 315 -7.33 -46.29 0.82
N ILE A 316 -6.07 -45.96 0.54
CA ILE A 316 -5.17 -46.80 -0.26
C ILE A 316 -4.35 -47.67 0.69
N GLU A 317 -4.46 -48.99 0.56
CA GLU A 317 -3.64 -49.93 1.32
C GLU A 317 -2.20 -49.87 0.78
N GLN A 318 -1.26 -49.37 1.59
CA GLN A 318 0.17 -49.46 1.25
C GLN A 318 0.66 -50.88 1.55
N GLU A 319 1.00 -51.65 0.52
CA GLU A 319 1.72 -52.91 0.66
C GLU A 319 3.07 -52.63 1.35
N LYS A 320 3.29 -53.23 2.52
CA LYS A 320 4.58 -53.15 3.22
C LYS A 320 5.62 -53.88 2.39
N SER A 321 6.56 -53.16 1.77
CA SER A 321 7.78 -53.76 1.23
C SER A 321 8.67 -54.21 2.39
N GLU A 322 8.92 -55.52 2.48
CA GLU A 322 9.89 -56.17 3.38
C GLU A 322 11.35 -55.81 3.07
#